data_AF-A0AB39VZV4-F1
#
_entry.id   AF-A0AB39VZV4-F1
#
_cell.length_a   1.000
_cell.length_b   1.000
_cell.length_c   1.000
_cell.angle_alpha   90.00
_cell.angle_beta   90.00
_cell.angle_gamma   90.00
#
_symmetry.space_group_name_H-M   'P 1'
#
loop_
_entity.id
_entity.type
_entity.pdbx_description
1 polymer ?
#
loop_
_entity_poly.entity_id
_entity_poly.type
_entity_poly.pdbx_seq_one_letter_code
_entity_poly.pdbx_strand_id
1 'polypeptide(L)'
;MSDSTKTAQKSTVIGGIAFLLFILFTTTFFLPSIRQLGIDYKTAFFISRLIIWICLLLTFLYAMYIEKQPFLLWKEKEYSFPYYLASIAVTMIVLVFVVFVVSMVLKTLDSNLESKKMNEIIQFFKNNTPLIWFTSITAGITEELLFRGYLIPRLEIIVKNTFLSVLISSILFGLLHFSYGTLIQVIGPFSIGLVLALHYQKYRNIKIVIICHSLWDLASLLVNTSH
;
A
#
# COMPACT_ATOMS: atom_id res chain seq x y z
N MET A 1 13.88 28.18 9.81
CA MET A 1 12.54 27.59 9.97
C MET A 1 11.55 28.59 9.39
N SER A 2 11.02 28.35 8.19
CA SER A 2 10.09 29.28 7.53
C SER A 2 8.65 28.95 7.90
N ASP A 3 7.96 29.99 8.31
CA ASP A 3 6.69 30.14 9.01
C ASP A 3 5.42 29.82 8.17
N SER A 4 5.46 28.78 7.32
CA SER A 4 4.33 28.43 6.44
C SER A 4 3.51 27.21 6.90
N THR A 5 3.94 26.51 7.95
CA THR A 5 3.16 25.44 8.58
C THR A 5 2.19 26.06 9.58
N LYS A 6 1.15 26.75 9.08
CA LYS A 6 -0.06 26.99 9.88
C LYS A 6 -0.49 25.64 10.43
N THR A 7 -0.35 25.47 11.74
CA THR A 7 -0.62 24.23 12.46
C THR A 7 -2.00 23.72 12.09
N ALA A 8 -2.07 22.61 11.34
CA ALA A 8 -3.29 21.83 11.30
C ALA A 8 -3.72 21.57 12.75
N GLN A 9 -4.97 21.86 13.07
CA GLN A 9 -5.47 21.56 14.40
C GLN A 9 -5.30 20.06 14.61
N LYS A 10 -4.62 19.65 15.68
CA LYS A 10 -4.31 18.23 15.95
C LYS A 10 -5.56 17.33 15.84
N SER A 11 -6.74 17.87 16.15
CA SER A 11 -8.05 17.21 15.97
C SER A 11 -8.39 16.86 14.53
N THR A 12 -8.13 17.74 13.55
CA THR A 12 -8.44 17.47 12.14
C THR A 12 -7.51 16.42 11.55
N VAL A 13 -6.24 16.39 11.97
CA VAL A 13 -5.28 15.34 11.61
C VAL A 13 -5.71 13.97 12.17
N ILE A 14 -6.14 13.92 13.44
CA ILE A 14 -6.68 12.68 14.03
C ILE A 14 -7.94 12.24 13.27
N GLY A 15 -8.83 13.18 12.96
CA GLY A 15 -10.03 12.92 12.15
C GLY A 15 -9.70 12.37 10.76
N GLY A 16 -8.66 12.89 10.11
CA GLY A 16 -8.20 12.42 8.80
C GLY A 16 -7.63 11.01 8.82
N ILE A 17 -6.82 10.68 9.83
CA ILE A 17 -6.34 9.31 10.05
C ILE A 17 -7.54 8.37 10.29
N ALA A 18 -8.44 8.73 11.20
CA ALA A 18 -9.62 7.92 11.50
C ALA A 18 -10.51 7.71 10.27
N PHE A 19 -10.72 8.78 9.49
CA PHE A 19 -11.46 8.73 8.23
C PHE A 19 -10.82 7.77 7.22
N LEU A 20 -9.51 7.88 6.98
CA LEU A 20 -8.77 6.98 6.09
C LEU A 20 -8.91 5.51 6.54
N LEU A 21 -8.69 5.23 7.81
CA LEU A 21 -8.78 3.87 8.33
C LEU A 21 -10.21 3.32 8.23
N PHE A 22 -11.21 4.15 8.50
CA PHE A 22 -12.62 3.77 8.36
C PHE A 22 -12.98 3.40 6.92
N ILE A 23 -12.61 4.23 5.93
CA ILE A 23 -12.94 3.93 4.53
C ILE A 23 -12.16 2.70 4.02
N LEU A 24 -10.90 2.52 4.39
CA LEU A 24 -10.10 1.36 3.97
C LEU A 24 -10.59 0.06 4.63
N PHE A 25 -10.96 0.11 5.91
CA PHE A 25 -11.51 -1.04 6.60
C PHE A 25 -12.87 -1.45 6.02
N THR A 26 -13.75 -0.46 5.79
CA THR A 26 -15.06 -0.67 5.18
C THR A 26 -14.91 -1.31 3.80
N THR A 27 -14.03 -0.79 2.96
CA THR A 27 -13.84 -1.35 1.61
C THR A 27 -13.28 -2.77 1.65
N THR A 28 -12.36 -3.08 2.56
CA THR A 28 -11.82 -4.44 2.72
C THR A 28 -12.87 -5.44 3.21
N PHE A 29 -13.77 -5.04 4.11
CA PHE A 29 -14.76 -5.92 4.73
C PHE A 29 -16.03 -6.11 3.89
N PHE A 30 -16.55 -5.05 3.27
CA PHE A 30 -17.85 -5.08 2.57
C PHE A 30 -17.75 -5.49 1.10
N LEU A 31 -16.62 -5.23 0.44
CA LEU A 31 -16.44 -5.51 -0.97
C LEU A 31 -16.54 -7.01 -1.34
N PRO A 32 -16.01 -7.97 -0.54
CA PRO A 32 -16.23 -9.40 -0.79
C PRO A 32 -17.72 -9.78 -0.82
N SER A 33 -18.56 -9.08 -0.04
CA SER A 33 -20.00 -9.34 0.06
C SER A 33 -20.79 -8.85 -1.16
N ILE A 34 -20.24 -7.95 -1.99
CA ILE A 34 -20.89 -7.47 -3.22
C ILE A 34 -21.16 -8.62 -4.19
N ARG A 35 -20.35 -9.68 -4.17
CA ARG A 35 -20.58 -10.90 -4.97
C ARG A 35 -21.86 -11.64 -4.59
N GLN A 36 -22.34 -11.48 -3.34
CA GLN A 36 -23.60 -12.09 -2.89
C GLN A 36 -24.84 -11.41 -3.52
N LEU A 37 -24.66 -10.22 -4.12
CA LEU A 37 -25.70 -9.48 -4.83
C LEU A 37 -25.85 -9.92 -6.30
N GLY A 38 -25.22 -11.02 -6.71
CA GLY A 38 -25.28 -11.55 -8.08
C GLY A 38 -24.32 -10.85 -9.06
N ILE A 39 -23.43 -9.98 -8.58
CA ILE A 39 -22.41 -9.31 -9.40
C ILE A 39 -21.29 -10.30 -9.74
N ASP A 40 -20.96 -10.39 -11.03
CA ASP A 40 -19.91 -11.28 -11.51
C ASP A 40 -18.52 -10.87 -11.01
N TYR A 41 -17.59 -11.83 -10.99
CA TYR A 41 -16.25 -11.63 -10.44
C TYR A 41 -15.47 -10.51 -11.15
N LYS A 42 -15.56 -10.43 -12.48
CA LYS A 42 -14.81 -9.45 -13.26
C LYS A 42 -15.30 -8.04 -12.95
N THR A 43 -16.60 -7.83 -12.93
CA THR A 43 -17.21 -6.55 -12.57
C THR A 43 -16.87 -6.16 -11.12
N ALA A 44 -17.02 -7.09 -10.18
CA ALA A 44 -16.64 -6.86 -8.78
C ALA A 44 -15.16 -6.46 -8.63
N PHE A 45 -14.27 -7.09 -9.41
CA PHE A 45 -12.85 -6.75 -9.42
C PHE A 45 -12.60 -5.30 -9.89
N PHE A 46 -13.19 -4.87 -11.01
CA PHE A 46 -13.02 -3.48 -11.47
C PHE A 46 -13.62 -2.46 -10.51
N ILE A 47 -14.78 -2.76 -9.92
CA ILE A 47 -15.38 -1.94 -8.86
C ILE A 47 -14.40 -1.79 -7.69
N SER A 48 -13.72 -2.86 -7.27
CA SER A 48 -12.72 -2.78 -6.20
C SER A 48 -11.59 -1.80 -6.50
N ARG A 49 -11.11 -1.78 -7.76
CA ARG A 49 -10.03 -0.90 -8.18
C ARG A 49 -10.51 0.55 -8.25
N LEU A 50 -11.73 0.79 -8.74
CA LEU A 50 -12.32 2.12 -8.74
C LEU A 50 -12.53 2.66 -7.31
N ILE A 51 -12.97 1.80 -6.39
CA ILE A 51 -13.16 2.15 -4.98
C ILE A 51 -11.86 2.64 -4.33
N ILE A 52 -10.71 1.99 -4.58
CA ILE A 52 -9.45 2.46 -3.96
C ILE A 52 -9.00 3.83 -4.51
N TRP A 53 -9.26 4.11 -5.79
CA TRP A 53 -9.09 5.45 -6.36
C TRP A 53 -10.03 6.48 -5.73
N ILE A 54 -11.29 6.10 -5.47
CA ILE A 54 -12.24 6.95 -4.74
C ILE A 54 -11.75 7.19 -3.31
N CYS A 55 -11.24 6.18 -2.61
CA CYS A 55 -10.64 6.36 -1.28
C CYS A 55 -9.50 7.37 -1.31
N LEU A 56 -8.56 7.23 -2.27
CA LEU A 56 -7.48 8.20 -2.47
C LEU A 56 -8.02 9.62 -2.71
N LEU A 57 -9.01 9.77 -3.60
CA LEU A 57 -9.63 11.06 -3.88
C LEU A 57 -10.27 11.65 -2.61
N LEU A 58 -11.04 10.87 -1.86
CA LEU A 58 -11.70 11.34 -0.64
C LEU A 58 -10.68 11.76 0.43
N THR A 59 -9.61 11.00 0.63
CA THR A 59 -8.52 11.37 1.55
C THR A 59 -7.79 12.63 1.06
N PHE A 60 -7.59 12.77 -0.24
CA PHE A 60 -7.03 13.98 -0.84
C PHE A 60 -7.91 15.22 -0.60
N LEU A 61 -9.21 15.11 -0.84
CA LEU A 61 -10.18 16.16 -0.55
C LEU A 61 -10.22 16.49 0.95
N TYR A 62 -10.18 15.47 1.82
CA TYR A 62 -10.10 15.67 3.27
C TYR A 62 -8.86 16.50 3.65
N ALA A 63 -7.68 16.16 3.12
CA ALA A 63 -6.45 16.89 3.38
C ALA A 63 -6.55 18.37 2.95
N MET A 64 -7.07 18.63 1.75
CA MET A 64 -7.13 20.00 1.22
C MET A 64 -8.19 20.86 1.90
N TYR A 65 -9.40 20.32 2.10
CA TYR A 65 -10.55 21.13 2.53
C TYR A 65 -10.76 21.12 4.05
N ILE A 66 -10.42 20.03 4.73
CA ILE A 66 -10.65 19.87 6.18
C ILE A 66 -9.35 20.10 6.95
N GLU A 67 -8.25 19.42 6.60
CA GLU A 67 -6.96 19.66 7.26
C GLU A 67 -6.33 21.00 6.87
N LYS A 68 -6.67 21.49 5.66
CA LYS A 68 -6.04 22.66 5.04
C LYS A 68 -4.52 22.51 4.92
N GLN A 69 -4.07 21.30 4.57
CA GLN A 69 -2.67 20.93 4.40
C GLN A 69 -2.45 20.31 3.02
N PRO A 70 -1.22 20.35 2.48
CA PRO A 70 -0.89 19.57 1.30
C PRO A 70 -1.08 18.07 1.58
N PHE A 71 -1.49 17.32 0.55
CA PHE A 71 -1.64 15.87 0.67
C PHE A 71 -0.30 15.20 1.00
N LEU A 72 0.76 15.53 0.25
CA LEU A 72 2.13 15.16 0.59
C LEU A 72 2.69 16.21 1.54
N LEU A 73 2.71 15.89 2.84
CA LEU A 73 3.17 16.84 3.86
C LEU A 73 4.69 17.04 3.79
N TRP A 74 5.44 15.97 3.52
CA TRP A 74 6.88 16.07 3.34
C TRP A 74 7.19 16.56 1.93
N LYS A 75 8.12 17.51 1.86
CA LYS A 75 8.65 17.98 0.58
C LYS A 75 9.46 16.86 -0.08
N GLU A 76 9.12 16.58 -1.33
CA GLU A 76 9.82 15.62 -2.15
C GLU A 76 11.27 16.06 -2.41
N LYS A 77 12.20 15.11 -2.32
CA LYS A 77 13.60 15.28 -2.70
C LYS A 77 13.79 14.86 -4.15
N GLU A 78 14.46 15.72 -4.90
CA GLU A 78 14.89 15.44 -6.26
C GLU A 78 16.24 14.72 -6.24
N TYR A 79 16.40 13.78 -7.17
CA TYR A 79 17.61 13.00 -7.33
C TYR A 79 18.01 12.97 -8.80
N SER A 80 19.31 12.77 -9.06
CA SER A 80 19.79 12.52 -10.42
C SER A 80 19.22 11.21 -10.95
N PHE A 81 19.05 11.13 -12.27
CA PHE A 81 18.51 9.94 -12.94
C PHE A 81 19.27 8.64 -12.58
N PRO A 82 20.63 8.60 -12.52
CA PRO A 82 21.35 7.39 -12.13
C PRO A 82 21.05 6.96 -10.69
N TYR A 83 20.96 7.91 -9.76
CA TYR A 83 20.62 7.62 -8.38
C TYR A 83 19.19 7.07 -8.27
N TYR A 84 18.27 7.64 -9.05
CA TYR A 84 16.88 7.20 -9.12
C TYR A 84 16.78 5.72 -9.51
N LEU A 85 17.49 5.32 -10.59
CA LEU A 85 17.54 3.92 -11.04
C LEU A 85 18.22 3.01 -10.02
N ALA A 86 19.35 3.42 -9.45
CA ALA A 86 20.04 2.64 -8.42
C ALA A 86 19.16 2.43 -7.18
N SER A 87 18.42 3.45 -6.77
CA SER A 87 17.51 3.37 -5.62
C SER A 87 16.38 2.37 -5.87
N ILE A 88 15.81 2.35 -7.08
CA ILE A 88 14.81 1.34 -7.48
C ILE A 88 15.44 -0.05 -7.41
N ALA A 89 16.58 -0.26 -8.08
CA ALA A 89 17.24 -1.56 -8.16
C ALA A 89 17.59 -2.12 -6.77
N VAL A 90 18.20 -1.31 -5.91
CA VAL A 90 18.55 -1.71 -4.54
C VAL A 90 17.30 -2.03 -3.73
N THR A 91 16.25 -1.22 -3.84
CA THR A 91 14.97 -1.49 -3.14
C THR A 91 14.36 -2.80 -3.59
N MET A 92 14.37 -3.10 -4.88
CA MET A 92 13.86 -4.37 -5.40
C MET A 92 14.67 -5.57 -4.88
N ILE A 93 16.01 -5.47 -4.83
CA ILE A 93 16.86 -6.52 -4.25
C ILE A 93 16.52 -6.75 -2.77
N VAL A 94 16.35 -5.66 -2.00
CA VAL A 94 15.98 -5.75 -0.58
C VAL A 94 14.60 -6.39 -0.42
N LEU A 95 13.62 -6.03 -1.25
CA LEU A 95 12.28 -6.63 -1.21
C LEU A 95 12.34 -8.13 -1.48
N VAL A 96 13.05 -8.56 -2.54
CA VAL A 96 13.23 -9.99 -2.86
C VAL A 96 13.86 -10.72 -1.69
N PHE A 97 14.94 -10.18 -1.12
CA PHE A 97 15.63 -10.79 0.01
C PHE A 97 14.73 -10.90 1.26
N VAL A 98 14.04 -9.81 1.63
CA VAL A 98 13.16 -9.79 2.81
C VAL A 98 12.01 -10.77 2.65
N VAL A 99 11.32 -10.77 1.50
CA VAL A 99 10.19 -11.68 1.26
C VAL A 99 10.65 -13.13 1.18
N PHE A 100 11.83 -13.40 0.61
CA PHE A 100 12.42 -14.74 0.63
C PHE A 100 12.65 -15.23 2.07
N VAL A 101 13.30 -14.42 2.91
CA VAL A 101 13.54 -14.76 4.33
C VAL A 101 12.23 -14.96 5.08
N VAL A 102 11.26 -14.05 4.92
CA VAL A 102 9.94 -14.15 5.55
C VAL A 102 9.22 -15.43 5.13
N SER A 103 9.25 -15.77 3.84
CA SER A 103 8.62 -16.99 3.32
C SER A 103 9.29 -18.25 3.88
N MET A 104 10.62 -18.26 3.99
CA MET A 104 11.37 -19.36 4.60
C MET A 104 11.01 -19.56 6.07
N VAL A 105 10.96 -18.47 6.85
CA VAL A 105 10.58 -18.53 8.28
C VAL A 105 9.15 -19.01 8.42
N LEU A 106 8.20 -18.44 7.67
CA LEU A 106 6.79 -18.82 7.80
C LEU A 106 6.54 -20.27 7.39
N LYS A 107 7.24 -20.78 6.37
CA LYS A 107 7.16 -22.20 6.00
C LYS A 107 7.60 -23.15 7.12
N THR A 108 8.49 -22.71 8.01
CA THR A 108 8.88 -23.52 9.19
C THR A 108 7.86 -23.46 10.33
N LEU A 109 7.02 -22.42 10.38
CA LEU A 109 6.06 -22.18 11.46
C LEU A 109 4.64 -22.64 11.10
N ASP A 110 4.28 -22.57 9.84
CA ASP A 110 2.96 -22.93 9.30
C ASP A 110 3.12 -23.58 7.93
N SER A 111 2.64 -24.82 7.79
CA SER A 111 2.69 -25.55 6.53
C SER A 111 1.60 -25.14 5.54
N ASN A 112 0.54 -24.45 5.99
CA ASN A 112 -0.60 -24.07 5.16
C ASN A 112 -0.45 -22.65 4.59
N LEU A 113 0.55 -22.46 3.73
CA LEU A 113 0.76 -21.18 3.04
C LEU A 113 -0.24 -20.93 1.89
N GLU A 114 -0.93 -21.98 1.44
CA GLU A 114 -1.85 -21.90 0.30
C GLU A 114 -3.17 -21.19 0.65
N SER A 115 -3.53 -20.20 -0.16
CA SER A 115 -4.81 -19.52 -0.05
C SER A 115 -5.70 -19.85 -1.26
N LYS A 116 -6.88 -20.41 -1.00
CA LYS A 116 -7.90 -20.64 -2.05
C LYS A 116 -8.26 -19.36 -2.79
N LYS A 117 -8.41 -18.25 -2.06
CA LYS A 117 -8.74 -16.95 -2.65
C LYS A 117 -7.60 -16.41 -3.51
N MET A 118 -6.35 -16.61 -3.09
CA MET A 118 -5.19 -16.24 -3.91
C MET A 118 -5.11 -17.08 -5.19
N ASN A 119 -5.40 -18.38 -5.11
CA ASN A 119 -5.45 -19.26 -6.29
C ASN A 119 -6.54 -18.82 -7.28
N GLU A 120 -7.74 -18.45 -6.80
CA GLU A 120 -8.80 -17.88 -7.65
C GLU A 120 -8.34 -16.58 -8.33
N ILE A 121 -7.66 -15.71 -7.60
CA ILE A 121 -7.12 -14.45 -8.13
C ILE A 121 -6.06 -14.72 -9.20
N ILE A 122 -5.11 -15.62 -8.94
CA ILE A 122 -4.07 -16.02 -9.90
C ILE A 122 -4.71 -16.59 -11.17
N GLN A 123 -5.70 -17.48 -11.04
CA GLN A 123 -6.42 -18.02 -12.18
C GLN A 123 -7.15 -16.94 -12.99
N PHE A 124 -7.74 -15.95 -12.32
CA PHE A 124 -8.40 -14.83 -12.99
C PHE A 124 -7.43 -13.95 -13.81
N PHE A 125 -6.20 -13.77 -13.33
CA PHE A 125 -5.17 -13.01 -14.06
C PHE A 125 -4.47 -13.81 -15.16
N LYS A 126 -4.60 -15.15 -15.16
CA LYS A 126 -3.92 -16.03 -16.13
C LYS A 126 -4.23 -15.59 -17.56
N ASN A 127 -3.20 -15.44 -18.37
CA ASN A 127 -3.25 -14.95 -19.76
C ASN A 127 -3.83 -13.53 -19.94
N ASN A 128 -3.90 -12.70 -18.89
CA ASN A 128 -4.42 -11.33 -18.97
C ASN A 128 -3.38 -10.30 -18.52
N THR A 129 -2.29 -10.20 -19.28
CA THR A 129 -1.18 -9.26 -19.00
C THR A 129 -1.63 -7.80 -18.84
N PRO A 130 -2.53 -7.24 -19.68
CA PRO A 130 -2.98 -5.85 -19.49
C PRO A 130 -3.64 -5.62 -18.14
N LEU A 131 -4.40 -6.60 -17.63
CA LEU A 131 -5.06 -6.52 -16.33
C LEU A 131 -4.05 -6.59 -15.18
N ILE A 132 -2.99 -7.39 -15.33
CA ILE A 132 -1.87 -7.45 -14.38
C ILE A 132 -1.21 -6.07 -14.27
N TRP A 133 -0.84 -5.45 -15.40
CA TRP A 133 -0.27 -4.10 -15.41
C TRP A 133 -1.20 -3.08 -14.75
N PHE A 134 -2.48 -3.09 -15.13
CA PHE A 134 -3.48 -2.18 -14.58
C PHE A 134 -3.60 -2.30 -13.05
N THR A 135 -3.66 -3.52 -12.52
CA THR A 135 -3.80 -3.72 -11.07
C THR A 135 -2.55 -3.34 -10.31
N SER A 136 -1.35 -3.69 -10.80
CA SER A 136 -0.09 -3.43 -10.11
C SER A 136 0.25 -1.94 -10.08
N ILE A 137 -0.06 -1.22 -11.18
CA ILE A 137 0.08 0.25 -11.22
C ILE A 137 -0.95 0.90 -10.29
N THR A 138 -2.21 0.44 -10.32
CA THR A 138 -3.25 0.99 -9.45
C THR A 138 -2.90 0.81 -7.97
N ALA A 139 -2.50 -0.39 -7.56
CA ALA A 139 -2.09 -0.66 -6.18
C ALA A 139 -0.89 0.21 -5.78
N GLY A 140 0.22 0.15 -6.55
CA GLY A 140 1.42 0.92 -6.25
C GLY A 140 1.19 2.44 -6.18
N ILE A 141 0.34 3.02 -7.01
CA ILE A 141 0.02 4.46 -6.90
C ILE A 141 -0.84 4.73 -5.66
N THR A 142 -1.99 4.07 -5.56
CA THR A 142 -3.00 4.43 -4.57
C THR A 142 -2.54 4.10 -3.15
N GLU A 143 -1.95 2.93 -2.95
CA GLU A 143 -1.52 2.47 -1.64
C GLU A 143 -0.32 3.27 -1.13
N GLU A 144 0.68 3.56 -1.97
CA GLU A 144 1.81 4.38 -1.54
C GLU A 144 1.39 5.81 -1.20
N LEU A 145 0.49 6.41 -1.99
CA LEU A 145 -0.02 7.75 -1.68
C LEU A 145 -0.80 7.77 -0.36
N LEU A 146 -1.66 6.78 -0.11
CA LEU A 146 -2.45 6.70 1.12
C LEU A 146 -1.58 6.39 2.35
N PHE A 147 -0.67 5.42 2.26
CA PHE A 147 0.12 4.97 3.40
C PHE A 147 1.36 5.83 3.62
N ARG A 148 2.19 6.00 2.59
CA ARG A 148 3.48 6.72 2.72
C ARG A 148 3.26 8.21 2.60
N GLY A 149 2.53 8.63 1.56
CA GLY A 149 2.29 10.05 1.28
C GLY A 149 1.43 10.75 2.34
N TYR A 150 0.36 10.08 2.80
CA TYR A 150 -0.60 10.67 3.73
C TYR A 150 -0.44 10.14 5.16
N LEU A 151 -0.62 8.84 5.41
CA LEU A 151 -0.74 8.30 6.77
C LEU A 151 0.52 8.49 7.64
N ILE A 152 1.71 8.13 7.15
CA ILE A 152 2.94 8.22 7.98
C ILE A 152 3.23 9.66 8.45
N PRO A 153 3.25 10.70 7.58
CA PRO A 153 3.47 12.07 8.04
C PRO A 153 2.47 12.54 9.09
N ARG A 154 1.18 12.17 8.95
CA ARG A 154 0.15 12.51 9.95
C ARG A 154 0.37 11.75 11.26
N LEU A 155 0.70 10.46 11.20
CA LEU A 155 1.06 9.68 12.40
C LEU A 155 2.25 10.29 13.13
N GLU A 156 3.26 10.80 12.41
CA GLU A 156 4.45 11.41 13.01
C GLU A 156 4.10 12.68 13.80
N ILE A 157 3.13 13.48 13.35
CA ILE A 157 2.62 14.63 14.11
C ILE A 157 1.98 14.21 15.44
N ILE A 158 1.21 13.11 15.44
CA ILE A 158 0.45 12.66 16.61
C ILE A 158 1.34 11.94 17.62
N VAL A 159 2.12 10.98 17.11
CA VAL A 159 2.94 10.06 17.91
C VAL A 159 4.29 10.69 18.28
N LYS A 160 4.78 11.66 17.51
CA LYS A 160 6.09 12.31 17.68
C LYS A 160 7.26 11.32 17.68
N ASN A 161 7.11 10.18 16.99
CA ASN A 161 8.14 9.17 16.85
C ASN A 161 8.06 8.55 15.45
N THR A 162 9.02 8.88 14.60
CA THR A 162 9.16 8.37 13.24
C THR A 162 9.11 6.85 13.16
N PHE A 163 9.87 6.15 14.00
CA PHE A 163 9.97 4.69 13.93
C PHE A 163 8.62 4.04 14.25
N LEU A 164 7.94 4.56 15.27
CA LEU A 164 6.63 4.06 15.65
C LEU A 164 5.57 4.37 14.57
N SER A 165 5.64 5.53 13.92
CA SER A 165 4.75 5.86 12.79
C SER A 165 4.94 4.93 11.59
N VAL A 166 6.19 4.62 11.24
CA VAL A 166 6.54 3.64 10.20
C VAL A 166 6.01 2.25 10.57
N LEU A 167 6.23 1.81 11.81
CA LEU A 167 5.79 0.50 12.29
C LEU A 167 4.26 0.38 12.28
N ILE A 168 3.55 1.36 12.84
CA ILE A 168 2.08 1.39 12.87
C ILE A 168 1.51 1.35 11.44
N SER A 169 2.03 2.19 10.54
CA SER A 169 1.58 2.23 9.15
C SER A 169 1.79 0.87 8.44
N SER A 170 2.93 0.23 8.68
CA SER A 170 3.25 -1.08 8.08
C SER A 170 2.34 -2.19 8.63
N ILE A 171 2.07 -2.19 9.94
CA ILE A 171 1.12 -3.13 10.57
C ILE A 171 -0.27 -2.98 9.95
N LEU A 172 -0.77 -1.74 9.87
CA LEU A 172 -2.08 -1.46 9.28
C LEU A 172 -2.14 -1.90 7.81
N PHE A 173 -1.07 -1.67 7.06
CA PHE A 173 -0.96 -2.10 5.66
C PHE A 173 -1.09 -3.63 5.53
N GLY A 174 -0.34 -4.39 6.33
CA GLY A 174 -0.45 -5.85 6.36
C GLY A 174 -1.84 -6.32 6.82
N LEU A 175 -2.40 -5.70 7.85
CA LEU A 175 -3.71 -6.06 8.38
C LEU A 175 -4.82 -5.88 7.35
N LEU A 176 -4.79 -4.89 6.46
CA LEU A 176 -5.81 -4.75 5.41
C LEU A 176 -5.78 -5.88 4.36
N HIS A 177 -4.71 -6.67 4.33
CA HIS A 177 -4.59 -7.82 3.43
C HIS A 177 -5.11 -9.13 4.05
N PHE A 178 -5.62 -9.10 5.28
CA PHE A 178 -6.17 -10.28 5.98
C PHE A 178 -7.24 -11.04 5.20
N SER A 179 -7.98 -10.34 4.33
CA SER A 179 -9.07 -10.92 3.57
C SER A 179 -8.62 -12.02 2.60
N TYR A 180 -7.31 -12.15 2.33
CA TYR A 180 -6.75 -13.22 1.52
C TYR A 180 -6.56 -14.54 2.29
N GLY A 181 -6.75 -14.57 3.61
CA GLY A 181 -7.08 -15.78 4.35
C GLY A 181 -5.92 -16.62 4.89
N THR A 182 -4.66 -16.24 4.71
CA THR A 182 -3.50 -16.91 5.34
C THR A 182 -2.55 -15.91 5.98
N LEU A 183 -1.75 -16.37 6.95
CA LEU A 183 -0.84 -15.50 7.70
C LEU A 183 0.22 -14.85 6.80
N ILE A 184 0.72 -15.58 5.80
CA ILE A 184 1.66 -15.05 4.80
C ILE A 184 1.07 -13.85 4.04
N GLN A 185 -0.25 -13.82 3.82
CA GLN A 185 -0.92 -12.71 3.14
C GLN A 185 -1.09 -11.46 4.03
N VAL A 186 -0.77 -11.55 5.32
CA VAL A 186 -0.70 -10.39 6.22
C VAL A 186 0.77 -10.00 6.44
N ILE A 187 1.62 -10.98 6.75
CA ILE A 187 3.03 -10.74 7.08
C ILE A 187 3.84 -10.33 5.84
N GLY A 188 3.57 -10.90 4.66
CA GLY A 188 4.23 -10.52 3.41
C GLY A 188 4.00 -9.03 3.09
N PRO A 189 2.74 -8.57 2.95
CA PRO A 189 2.45 -7.15 2.75
C PRO A 189 2.95 -6.27 3.90
N PHE A 190 2.90 -6.70 5.16
CA PHE A 190 3.53 -5.97 6.27
C PHE A 190 5.03 -5.74 6.02
N SER A 191 5.78 -6.76 5.61
CA SER A 191 7.23 -6.68 5.38
C SER A 191 7.58 -5.80 4.18
N ILE A 192 6.85 -5.92 3.07
CA ILE A 192 6.97 -5.01 1.91
C ILE A 192 6.63 -3.57 2.34
N GLY A 193 5.53 -3.46 3.08
CA GLY A 193 5.06 -2.32 3.86
C GLY A 193 6.19 -1.53 4.51
N LEU A 194 6.91 -2.25 5.37
CA LEU A 194 8.00 -1.75 6.19
C LEU A 194 9.21 -1.30 5.36
N VAL A 195 9.64 -2.08 4.37
CA VAL A 195 10.78 -1.74 3.50
C VAL A 195 10.52 -0.42 2.75
N LEU A 196 9.36 -0.30 2.11
CA LEU A 196 9.00 0.91 1.36
C LEU A 196 8.75 2.11 2.28
N ALA A 197 8.18 1.90 3.47
CA ALA A 197 8.02 2.97 4.45
C ALA A 197 9.38 3.51 4.96
N LEU A 198 10.34 2.63 5.25
CA LEU A 198 11.70 3.02 5.63
C LEU A 198 12.43 3.73 4.48
N HIS A 199 12.25 3.24 3.25
CA HIS A 199 12.79 3.90 2.05
C HIS A 199 12.25 5.33 1.93
N TYR A 200 10.92 5.49 1.94
CA TYR A 200 10.30 6.80 1.84
C TYR A 200 10.71 7.71 3.00
N GLN A 201 10.86 7.18 4.21
CA GLN A 201 11.32 7.95 5.37
C GLN A 201 12.71 8.56 5.16
N LYS A 202 13.63 7.77 4.58
CA LYS A 202 15.01 8.18 4.36
C LYS A 202 15.16 9.10 3.15
N TYR A 203 14.52 8.72 2.03
CA TYR A 203 14.78 9.34 0.74
C TYR A 203 13.72 10.36 0.31
N ARG A 204 12.54 10.40 0.93
CA ARG A 204 11.49 11.41 0.67
C ARG A 204 11.17 11.58 -0.82
N ASN A 205 10.97 10.46 -1.53
CA ASN A 205 10.57 10.48 -2.93
C ASN A 205 9.48 9.42 -3.14
N ILE A 206 8.24 9.87 -3.28
CA ILE A 206 7.07 9.01 -3.38
C ILE A 206 7.07 8.22 -4.69
N LYS A 207 7.62 8.81 -5.75
CA LYS A 207 7.65 8.19 -7.08
C LYS A 207 8.49 6.90 -7.07
N ILE A 208 9.62 6.89 -6.35
CA ILE A 208 10.46 5.68 -6.24
C ILE A 208 9.68 4.55 -5.60
N VAL A 209 9.02 4.79 -4.47
CA VAL A 209 8.26 3.72 -3.78
C VAL A 209 7.03 3.28 -4.56
N ILE A 210 6.34 4.18 -5.28
CA ILE A 210 5.26 3.83 -6.23
C ILE A 210 5.78 2.86 -7.28
N ILE A 211 6.91 3.18 -7.92
CA ILE A 211 7.49 2.33 -8.97
C ILE A 211 7.92 0.97 -8.38
N CYS A 212 8.62 0.96 -7.24
CA CYS A 212 9.04 -0.29 -6.61
C CYS A 212 7.86 -1.18 -6.25
N HIS A 213 6.77 -0.62 -5.69
CA HIS A 213 5.58 -1.39 -5.36
C HIS A 213 4.89 -1.92 -6.62
N SER A 214 4.67 -1.08 -7.63
CA SER A 214 4.09 -1.54 -8.89
C SER A 214 4.92 -2.62 -9.58
N LEU A 215 6.26 -2.51 -9.56
CA LEU A 215 7.15 -3.53 -10.12
C LEU A 215 7.11 -4.82 -9.30
N TRP A 216 7.02 -4.71 -7.97
CA TRP A 216 6.89 -5.87 -7.08
C TRP A 216 5.62 -6.67 -7.38
N ASP A 217 4.47 -6.01 -7.41
CA ASP A 217 3.19 -6.66 -7.70
C ASP A 217 3.15 -7.23 -9.12
N LEU A 218 3.69 -6.49 -10.09
CA LEU A 218 3.77 -6.93 -11.48
C LEU A 218 4.61 -8.20 -11.60
N ALA A 219 5.81 -8.22 -11.02
CA ALA A 219 6.70 -9.37 -11.04
C ALA A 219 6.06 -10.57 -10.33
N SER A 220 5.47 -10.34 -9.15
CA SER A 220 4.77 -11.37 -8.38
C SER A 220 3.64 -12.02 -9.19
N LEU A 221 2.76 -11.21 -9.78
CA LEU A 221 1.64 -11.74 -10.56
C LEU A 221 2.08 -12.42 -11.85
N LEU A 222 3.08 -11.88 -12.57
CA LEU A 222 3.60 -12.52 -13.79
C LEU A 222 4.20 -13.89 -13.50
N VAL A 223 5.04 -14.00 -12.47
CA VAL A 223 5.66 -15.28 -12.08
C VAL A 223 4.60 -16.32 -11.67
N ASN A 224 3.57 -15.91 -10.93
CA ASN A 224 2.54 -16.82 -10.47
C ASN A 224 1.50 -17.18 -11.55
N THR A 225 1.39 -16.40 -12.64
CA THR A 225 0.42 -16.65 -13.73
C THR A 225 1.04 -17.28 -14.97
N SER A 226 2.37 -17.32 -15.08
CA SER A 226 3.11 -17.96 -16.18
C SER A 226 3.16 -19.49 -16.12
N HIS A 227 2.67 -20.09 -15.03
CA HIS A 227 2.56 -21.54 -14.82
C HIS A 227 1.07 -21.95 -14.84
#